data_AF-A0A353WJ11-F1
#
_entry.id   AF-A0A353WJ11-F1
#
_cell.length_a   1.000
_cell.length_b   1.000
_cell.length_c   1.000
_cell.angle_alpha   90.00
_cell.angle_beta   90.00
_cell.angle_gamma   90.00
#
_symmetry.space_group_name_H-M   'P 1'
#
loop_
_entity.id
_entity.type
_entity.pdbx_description
1 polymer ?
#
loop_
_entity_poly.entity_id
_entity_poly.type
_entity_poly.pdbx_seq_one_letter_code
_entity_poly.pdbx_strand_id
1 'polypeptide(L)'
;MKTELKVESIASNERIQSLITEAEEELLKIQPEITYLEQCQKKLVELKEQQFKLNSLVVSLRSLVKNSDVNKNARNKNEDISNDIEDNEVKIAVNVSKDNDDNSRKIFLPDQAISQVKNYLRTNNNLNYEIYKGIIFNSGQGTTADIKKYLVDNKVKQPKSGKGFEDVELKEISSRANYLVRKNILTSPEPGAFRSVFGWCDIN
;
A
#
# COMPACT_ATOMS: atom_id res chain seq x y z
N MET A 1 -50.13 10.77 -58.04
CA MET A 1 -49.98 10.89 -56.58
C MET A 1 -48.67 10.23 -56.15
N LYS A 2 -47.61 10.99 -55.89
CA LYS A 2 -46.31 10.47 -55.40
C LYS A 2 -45.54 11.48 -54.52
N THR A 3 -46.21 12.53 -54.04
CA THR A 3 -45.58 13.67 -53.38
C THR A 3 -45.74 13.68 -51.85
N GLU A 4 -46.69 12.95 -51.29
CA GLU A 4 -46.99 13.03 -49.84
C GLU A 4 -46.01 12.23 -48.97
N LEU A 5 -45.53 11.06 -49.41
CA LEU A 5 -44.62 10.21 -48.63
C LEU A 5 -43.21 10.79 -48.43
N LYS A 6 -42.79 11.75 -49.25
CA LYS A 6 -41.41 12.29 -49.22
C LYS A 6 -41.25 13.50 -48.31
N VAL A 7 -42.34 14.20 -47.99
CA VAL A 7 -42.32 15.45 -47.19
C VAL A 7 -42.32 15.13 -45.69
N GLU A 8 -43.08 14.11 -45.26
CA GLU A 8 -43.12 13.68 -43.85
C GLU A 8 -41.78 13.12 -43.35
N SER A 9 -41.04 12.38 -44.19
CA SER A 9 -39.74 11.82 -43.80
C SER A 9 -38.65 12.89 -43.65
N ILE A 10 -38.73 13.99 -44.40
CA ILE A 10 -37.77 15.10 -44.34
C ILE A 10 -38.04 15.96 -43.10
N ALA A 11 -39.32 16.27 -42.81
CA ALA A 11 -39.72 16.98 -41.60
C ALA A 11 -39.35 16.23 -40.31
N SER A 12 -39.46 14.90 -40.32
CA SER A 12 -38.99 14.06 -39.20
C SER A 12 -37.47 14.11 -39.03
N ASN A 13 -36.71 14.19 -40.13
CA ASN A 13 -35.25 14.17 -40.08
C ASN A 13 -34.68 15.52 -39.62
N GLU A 14 -35.26 16.64 -40.08
CA GLU A 14 -34.90 17.99 -39.62
C GLU A 14 -35.18 18.18 -38.12
N ARG A 15 -36.28 17.59 -37.63
CA ARG A 15 -36.62 17.62 -36.21
C ARG A 15 -35.65 16.80 -35.36
N ILE A 16 -35.23 15.63 -35.84
CA ILE A 16 -34.20 14.81 -35.18
C ILE A 16 -32.87 15.56 -35.17
N GLN A 17 -32.48 16.21 -36.26
CA GLN A 17 -31.24 17.00 -36.32
C GLN A 17 -31.25 18.17 -35.34
N SER A 18 -32.37 18.87 -35.18
CA SER A 18 -32.49 19.95 -34.19
C SER A 18 -32.31 19.43 -32.76
N LEU A 19 -32.88 18.27 -32.43
CA LEU A 19 -32.70 17.63 -31.12
C LEU A 19 -31.26 17.17 -30.88
N ILE A 20 -30.56 16.71 -31.92
CA ILE A 20 -29.14 16.37 -31.85
C ILE A 20 -28.32 17.63 -31.54
N THR A 21 -28.56 18.73 -32.26
CA THR A 21 -27.85 20.00 -32.01
C THR A 21 -28.10 20.53 -30.60
N GLU A 22 -29.35 20.50 -30.11
CA GLU A 22 -29.68 20.92 -28.74
C GLU A 22 -28.96 20.05 -27.70
N ALA A 23 -28.91 18.73 -27.92
CA ALA A 23 -28.17 17.82 -27.04
C ALA A 23 -26.64 18.06 -27.08
N GLU A 24 -26.08 18.35 -28.25
CA GLU A 24 -24.66 18.71 -28.40
C GLU A 24 -24.32 20.03 -27.70
N GLU A 25 -25.19 21.02 -27.78
CA GLU A 25 -25.04 22.30 -27.07
C GLU A 25 -25.10 22.14 -25.55
N GLU A 26 -26.05 21.35 -25.04
CA GLU A 26 -26.12 21.03 -23.61
C GLU A 26 -24.89 20.24 -23.14
N LEU A 27 -24.39 19.32 -23.97
CA LEU A 27 -23.16 18.58 -23.68
C LEU A 27 -21.94 19.50 -23.62
N LEU A 28 -21.85 20.48 -24.52
CA LEU A 28 -20.80 21.50 -24.50
C LEU A 28 -20.83 22.37 -23.23
N LYS A 29 -22.01 22.64 -22.66
CA LYS A 29 -22.14 23.41 -21.40
C LYS A 29 -21.57 22.67 -20.20
N ILE A 30 -21.69 21.35 -20.14
CA ILE A 30 -21.23 20.54 -19.00
C ILE A 30 -19.76 20.09 -19.13
N GLN A 31 -19.20 20.09 -20.33
CA GLN A 31 -17.84 19.61 -20.60
C GLN A 31 -16.71 20.32 -19.81
N PRO A 32 -16.75 21.65 -19.57
CA PRO A 32 -15.76 22.33 -18.75
C PRO A 32 -15.76 21.87 -17.29
N GLU A 33 -16.94 21.65 -16.72
CA GLU A 33 -17.10 21.18 -15.34
C GLU A 33 -16.56 19.76 -15.18
N ILE A 34 -16.87 18.87 -16.13
CA ILE A 34 -16.29 17.52 -16.18
C ILE A 34 -14.76 17.59 -16.20
N THR A 35 -14.20 18.44 -17.06
CA THR A 35 -12.74 18.61 -17.19
C THR A 35 -12.11 19.12 -15.89
N TYR A 36 -12.76 20.07 -15.21
CA TYR A 36 -12.33 20.59 -13.91
C TYR A 36 -12.32 19.48 -12.84
N LEU A 37 -13.40 18.71 -12.75
CA LEU A 37 -13.51 17.60 -11.79
C LEU A 37 -12.44 16.52 -12.03
N GLU A 38 -12.12 16.21 -13.29
CA GLU A 38 -11.02 15.29 -13.63
C GLU A 38 -9.65 15.83 -13.17
N GLN A 39 -9.40 17.13 -13.31
CA GLN A 39 -8.17 17.76 -12.80
C GLN A 39 -8.10 17.72 -11.27
N CYS A 40 -9.21 18.02 -10.60
CA CYS A 40 -9.32 17.90 -9.14
C CYS A 40 -9.05 16.47 -8.67
N GLN A 41 -9.58 15.47 -9.38
CA GLN A 41 -9.33 14.06 -9.07
C GLN A 41 -7.85 13.70 -9.20
N LYS A 42 -7.16 14.17 -10.26
CA LYS A 42 -5.70 13.98 -10.42
C LYS A 42 -4.93 14.60 -9.26
N LYS A 43 -5.23 15.85 -8.92
CA LYS A 43 -4.57 16.55 -7.82
C LYS A 43 -4.82 15.89 -6.46
N LEU A 44 -6.02 15.33 -6.25
CA LEU A 44 -6.32 14.56 -5.04
C LEU A 44 -5.46 13.31 -4.92
N VAL A 45 -5.20 12.61 -6.03
CA VAL A 45 -4.29 11.45 -6.05
C VAL A 45 -2.88 11.87 -5.66
N GLU A 46 -2.35 12.93 -6.27
CA GLU A 46 -1.01 13.48 -5.94
C GLU A 46 -0.89 13.86 -4.45
N LEU A 47 -1.91 14.54 -3.90
CA LEU A 47 -1.93 14.91 -2.48
C LEU A 47 -2.00 13.69 -1.55
N LYS A 48 -2.74 12.64 -1.92
CA LYS A 48 -2.76 11.39 -1.16
C LYS A 48 -1.41 10.67 -1.17
N GLU A 49 -0.69 10.71 -2.29
CA GLU A 49 0.68 10.19 -2.36
C GLU A 49 1.64 10.97 -1.45
N GLN A 50 1.56 12.31 -1.46
CA GLN A 50 2.34 13.16 -0.56
C GLN A 50 1.99 12.91 0.92
N GLN A 51 0.70 12.82 1.25
CA GLN A 51 0.23 12.48 2.59
C GLN A 51 0.80 11.13 3.04
N PHE A 52 0.80 10.13 2.16
CA PHE A 52 1.38 8.84 2.45
C PHE A 52 2.89 8.93 2.75
N LYS A 53 3.66 9.62 1.91
CA LYS A 53 5.10 9.84 2.12
C LYS A 53 5.40 10.54 3.46
N LEU A 54 4.62 11.58 3.79
CA LEU A 54 4.77 12.33 5.03
C LEU A 54 4.40 11.49 6.27
N ASN A 55 3.30 10.74 6.21
CA ASN A 55 2.92 9.85 7.30
C ASN A 55 4.01 8.80 7.56
N SER A 56 4.58 8.24 6.48
CA SER A 56 5.69 7.29 6.59
C SER A 56 6.91 7.91 7.28
N LEU A 57 7.25 9.14 6.92
CA LEU A 57 8.34 9.87 7.55
C LEU A 57 8.06 10.16 9.03
N VAL A 58 6.85 10.61 9.38
CA VAL A 58 6.45 10.89 10.77
C VAL A 58 6.56 9.65 11.64
N VAL A 59 6.06 8.50 11.17
CA VAL A 59 6.16 7.23 11.90
C VAL A 59 7.62 6.84 12.11
N SER A 60 8.43 6.93 11.06
CA SER A 60 9.87 6.66 11.13
C SER A 60 10.55 7.55 12.16
N LEU A 61 10.37 8.87 12.09
CA LEU A 61 10.95 9.83 13.04
C LEU A 61 10.47 9.60 14.49
N ARG A 62 9.20 9.25 14.71
CA ARG A 62 8.68 8.93 16.04
C ARG A 62 9.33 7.70 16.65
N SER A 63 9.69 6.70 15.86
CA SER A 63 10.43 5.53 16.36
C SER A 63 11.82 5.90 16.86
N LEU A 64 12.48 6.87 16.21
CA LEU A 64 13.79 7.39 16.63
C LEU A 64 13.68 8.12 17.99
N VAL A 65 12.65 8.95 18.18
CA VAL A 65 12.45 9.68 19.45
C VAL A 65 12.23 8.73 20.63
N LYS A 66 11.43 7.66 20.44
CA LYS A 66 11.21 6.65 21.48
C LYS A 66 12.50 5.94 21.90
N ASN A 67 13.44 5.73 20.98
CA ASN A 67 14.71 5.08 21.28
C ASN A 67 15.69 6.01 22.01
N SER A 68 15.62 7.33 21.80
CA SER A 68 16.46 8.29 22.52
C SER A 68 16.11 8.45 24.01
N ASP A 69 14.85 8.20 24.41
CA ASP A 69 14.43 8.26 25.82
C ASP A 69 14.79 6.98 26.60
N VAL A 70 14.79 5.82 25.93
CA VAL A 70 15.19 4.54 26.55
C VAL A 70 16.71 4.48 26.77
N ASN A 71 17.50 5.02 25.85
CA ASN A 71 18.98 5.03 25.95
C ASN A 71 19.55 5.94 27.05
N LYS A 72 18.74 6.82 27.67
CA LYS A 72 19.16 7.53 28.89
C LYS A 72 19.13 6.64 30.14
N ASN A 73 18.28 5.61 30.16
CA ASN A 73 18.13 4.75 31.34
C ASN A 73 19.04 3.50 31.32
N ALA A 74 19.58 3.13 30.16
CA ALA A 74 20.42 1.92 30.02
C ALA A 74 21.89 2.11 30.45
N ARG A 75 22.38 3.35 30.60
CA ARG A 75 23.80 3.61 30.91
C ARG A 75 24.24 3.38 32.37
N ASN A 76 23.34 2.97 33.26
CA ASN A 76 23.62 2.90 34.71
C ASN A 76 23.55 1.51 35.35
N LYS A 77 23.49 0.41 34.58
CA LYS A 77 23.49 -0.94 35.17
C LYS A 77 24.26 -1.94 34.31
N ASN A 78 25.57 -1.93 34.41
CA ASN A 78 26.40 -3.08 34.08
C ASN A 78 27.51 -3.17 35.13
N GLU A 79 27.16 -3.76 36.28
CA GLU A 79 28.12 -4.52 37.09
C GLU A 79 27.49 -5.89 37.34
N ASP A 80 28.26 -6.90 36.93
CA ASP A 80 28.29 -8.29 37.35
C ASP A 80 27.00 -9.15 37.32
N ILE A 81 27.09 -10.29 36.61
CA ILE A 81 27.27 -11.61 37.23
C ILE A 81 27.29 -12.67 36.11
N SER A 82 28.43 -13.35 36.01
CA SER A 82 28.61 -14.65 35.37
C SER A 82 27.81 -15.72 36.12
N ASN A 83 27.22 -16.69 35.43
CA ASN A 83 27.32 -18.12 35.81
C ASN A 83 26.66 -19.02 34.75
N ASP A 84 27.41 -20.07 34.44
CA ASP A 84 27.10 -21.21 33.57
C ASP A 84 25.92 -22.04 34.07
N ILE A 85 25.09 -22.56 33.15
CA ILE A 85 24.48 -23.90 33.22
C ILE A 85 24.32 -24.41 31.76
N GLU A 86 24.99 -25.53 31.46
CA GLU A 86 24.73 -26.38 30.29
C GLU A 86 23.46 -27.22 30.50
N ASP A 87 22.61 -27.34 29.48
CA ASP A 87 21.89 -28.59 29.23
C ASP A 87 21.38 -28.67 27.77
N ASN A 88 21.56 -29.84 27.19
CA ASN A 88 21.34 -30.22 25.79
C ASN A 88 19.86 -30.35 25.43
N GLU A 89 19.38 -29.56 24.47
CA GLU A 89 18.31 -29.95 23.56
C GLU A 89 18.59 -29.41 22.16
N VAL A 90 18.41 -30.26 21.15
CA VAL A 90 18.69 -30.01 19.73
C VAL A 90 17.90 -28.79 19.24
N LYS A 91 18.55 -27.61 19.29
CA LYS A 91 18.06 -26.38 18.67
C LYS A 91 18.47 -26.39 17.21
N ILE A 92 17.48 -26.52 16.31
CA ILE A 92 17.65 -26.09 14.93
C ILE A 92 18.13 -24.64 14.99
N ALA A 93 19.38 -24.42 14.60
CA ALA A 93 19.99 -23.11 14.49
C ALA A 93 19.28 -22.34 13.36
N VAL A 94 18.12 -21.79 13.66
CA VAL A 94 17.69 -20.56 13.00
C VAL A 94 18.62 -19.51 13.58
N ASN A 95 19.65 -19.13 12.82
CA ASN A 95 20.31 -17.84 13.00
C ASN A 95 19.24 -16.76 12.75
N VAL A 96 18.34 -16.59 13.72
CA VAL A 96 17.73 -15.30 13.97
C VAL A 96 18.89 -14.53 14.60
N SER A 97 19.63 -13.79 13.78
CA SER A 97 20.36 -12.66 14.32
C SER A 97 19.35 -11.92 15.19
N LYS A 98 19.55 -11.99 16.51
CA LYS A 98 19.07 -10.95 17.41
C LYS A 98 19.74 -9.70 16.88
N ASP A 99 19.08 -9.03 15.93
CA ASP A 99 19.51 -7.74 15.43
C ASP A 99 19.32 -6.77 16.60
N ASN A 100 20.35 -6.72 17.43
CA ASN A 100 20.74 -5.60 18.27
C ASN A 100 20.47 -4.33 17.47
N ASP A 101 19.55 -3.48 17.94
CA ASP A 101 19.57 -2.00 17.96
C ASP A 101 20.12 -1.18 16.75
N ASP A 102 20.37 -1.80 15.61
CA ASP A 102 21.08 -1.25 14.44
C ASP A 102 20.10 -0.61 13.43
N ASN A 103 18.80 -0.76 13.69
CA ASN A 103 17.75 -0.07 12.93
C ASN A 103 17.42 1.32 13.51
N SER A 104 18.01 1.70 14.64
CA SER A 104 17.84 3.03 15.25
C SER A 104 18.43 4.18 14.41
N ARG A 105 19.16 3.88 13.32
CA ARG A 105 19.73 4.87 12.41
C ARG A 105 19.25 4.73 10.96
N LYS A 106 18.20 3.94 10.69
CA LYS A 106 17.72 3.71 9.32
C LYS A 106 16.40 4.43 9.06
N ILE A 107 16.31 5.16 7.94
CA ILE A 107 15.04 5.69 7.41
C ILE A 107 14.46 4.73 6.38
N PHE A 108 13.13 4.66 6.33
CA PHE A 108 12.41 3.91 5.31
C PHE A 108 12.08 4.81 4.12
N LEU A 109 12.46 4.36 2.92
CA LEU A 109 12.24 5.03 1.63
C LEU A 109 11.27 4.19 0.79
N PRO A 110 9.97 4.55 0.74
CA PRO A 110 8.94 3.78 0.04
C PRO A 110 9.25 3.54 -1.44
N ASP A 111 9.71 4.57 -2.16
CA ASP A 111 9.99 4.49 -3.59
C ASP A 111 11.14 3.52 -3.88
N GLN A 112 12.14 3.47 -3.00
CA GLN A 112 13.24 2.51 -3.07
C GLN A 112 12.75 1.08 -2.78
N ALA A 113 11.91 0.88 -1.77
CA ALA A 113 11.33 -0.42 -1.45
C ALA A 113 10.50 -0.98 -2.61
N ILE A 114 9.72 -0.12 -3.28
CA ILE A 114 8.91 -0.47 -4.45
C ILE A 114 9.80 -0.77 -5.66
N SER A 115 10.89 -0.04 -5.86
CA SER A 115 11.82 -0.30 -6.96
C SER A 115 12.54 -1.64 -6.79
N GLN A 116 13.10 -1.90 -5.59
CA GLN A 116 13.89 -3.09 -5.30
C GLN A 116 13.06 -4.38 -5.36
N VAL A 117 11.80 -4.36 -4.89
CA VAL A 117 10.95 -5.57 -4.85
C VAL A 117 10.56 -6.09 -6.24
N LYS A 118 10.62 -5.26 -7.30
CA LYS A 118 10.21 -5.66 -8.67
C LYS A 118 11.04 -6.83 -9.21
N ASN A 119 12.25 -7.00 -8.70
CA ASN A 119 13.12 -8.13 -9.05
C ASN A 119 12.67 -9.46 -8.41
N TYR A 120 11.76 -9.40 -7.43
CA TYR A 120 11.34 -10.56 -6.62
C TYR A 120 9.83 -10.84 -6.72
N LEU A 121 9.02 -9.84 -7.07
CA LEU A 121 7.57 -9.95 -7.25
C LEU A 121 7.13 -9.38 -8.59
N ARG A 122 6.22 -10.09 -9.25
CA ARG A 122 5.48 -9.53 -10.38
C ARG A 122 4.58 -8.40 -9.87
N THR A 123 4.66 -7.25 -10.51
CA THR A 123 3.93 -6.03 -10.10
C THR A 123 2.51 -5.95 -10.64
N ASN A 124 2.24 -6.56 -11.80
CA ASN A 124 0.96 -6.41 -12.47
C ASN A 124 -0.06 -7.43 -11.97
N ASN A 125 -1.24 -6.94 -11.55
CA ASN A 125 -2.39 -7.74 -11.07
C ASN A 125 -2.00 -8.86 -10.09
N ASN A 126 -1.07 -8.56 -9.18
CA ASN A 126 -0.54 -9.56 -8.25
C ASN A 126 -0.93 -9.22 -6.81
N LEU A 127 -1.76 -10.07 -6.20
CA LEU A 127 -2.19 -9.88 -4.81
C LEU A 127 -1.01 -9.83 -3.82
N ASN A 128 0.06 -10.58 -4.05
CA ASN A 128 1.22 -10.54 -3.17
C ASN A 128 1.95 -9.20 -3.25
N TYR A 129 1.94 -8.56 -4.42
CA TYR A 129 2.45 -7.20 -4.58
C TYR A 129 1.54 -6.17 -3.90
N GLU A 130 0.21 -6.34 -3.97
CA GLU A 130 -0.74 -5.50 -3.23
C GLU A 130 -0.58 -5.63 -1.70
N ILE A 131 -0.39 -6.85 -1.20
CA ILE A 131 -0.09 -7.11 0.22
C ILE A 131 1.22 -6.42 0.63
N TYR A 132 2.27 -6.54 -0.19
CA TYR A 132 3.53 -5.87 0.05
C TYR A 132 3.37 -4.34 0.08
N LYS A 133 2.61 -3.76 -0.87
CA LYS A 133 2.29 -2.34 -0.86
C LYS A 133 1.55 -1.92 0.42
N GLY A 134 0.71 -2.77 1.00
CA GLY A 134 0.09 -2.51 2.30
C GLY A 134 1.10 -2.33 3.43
N ILE A 135 2.22 -3.06 3.40
CA ILE A 135 3.30 -2.90 4.39
C ILE A 135 4.11 -1.64 4.11
N ILE A 136 4.40 -1.36 2.83
CA ILE A 136 5.06 -0.12 2.42
C ILE A 136 4.20 1.09 2.82
N PHE A 137 2.88 0.98 2.68
CA PHE A 137 1.91 2.00 3.09
C PHE A 137 1.99 2.34 4.59
N ASN A 138 2.54 1.44 5.39
CA ASN A 138 2.74 1.63 6.82
C ASN A 138 4.22 1.87 7.17
N SER A 139 4.99 2.51 6.30
CA SER A 139 6.41 2.85 6.53
C SER A 139 7.32 1.63 6.59
N GLY A 140 6.99 0.61 5.80
CA GLY A 140 7.78 -0.62 5.73
C GLY A 140 7.58 -1.53 6.94
N GLN A 141 6.63 -1.23 7.83
CA GLN A 141 6.24 -2.07 8.95
C GLN A 141 4.71 -2.07 9.08
N GLY A 142 4.07 -3.21 9.21
CA GLY A 142 2.61 -3.25 9.32
C GLY A 142 2.09 -4.55 9.90
N THR A 143 0.95 -4.46 10.58
CA THR A 143 0.23 -5.63 11.06
C THR A 143 -0.67 -6.22 9.96
N THR A 144 -1.15 -7.42 10.19
CA THR A 144 -2.16 -8.06 9.34
C THR A 144 -3.41 -7.18 9.18
N ALA A 145 -3.81 -6.44 10.23
CA ALA A 145 -4.93 -5.52 10.19
C ALA A 145 -4.65 -4.29 9.31
N ASP A 146 -3.43 -3.74 9.38
CA ASP A 146 -3.03 -2.60 8.55
C ASP A 146 -2.99 -2.98 7.06
N ILE A 147 -2.52 -4.19 6.75
CA ILE A 147 -2.56 -4.74 5.39
C ILE A 147 -4.01 -4.87 4.91
N LYS A 148 -4.91 -5.45 5.74
CA LYS A 148 -6.33 -5.57 5.39
C LYS A 148 -6.95 -4.20 5.10
N LYS A 149 -6.70 -3.23 5.98
CA LYS A 149 -7.19 -1.87 5.83
C LYS A 149 -6.73 -1.25 4.51
N TYR A 150 -5.44 -1.37 4.17
CA TYR A 150 -4.92 -0.93 2.88
C TYR A 150 -5.65 -1.57 1.69
N LEU A 151 -5.85 -2.89 1.72
CA LEU A 151 -6.52 -3.62 0.63
C LEU A 151 -7.97 -3.17 0.42
N VAL A 152 -8.70 -2.90 1.50
CA VAL A 152 -10.08 -2.39 1.46
C VAL A 152 -10.10 -0.95 0.96
N ASP A 153 -9.28 -0.06 1.54
CA ASP A 153 -9.25 1.36 1.20
C ASP A 153 -8.87 1.60 -0.27
N ASN A 154 -8.02 0.72 -0.83
CA ASN A 154 -7.59 0.78 -2.23
C ASN A 154 -8.45 -0.10 -3.16
N LYS A 155 -9.56 -0.66 -2.68
CA LYS A 155 -10.52 -1.47 -3.45
C LYS A 155 -9.87 -2.65 -4.19
N VAL A 156 -8.81 -3.23 -3.61
CA VAL A 156 -8.11 -4.38 -4.19
C VAL A 156 -9.06 -5.56 -4.29
N LYS A 157 -9.03 -6.28 -5.40
CA LYS A 157 -9.89 -7.45 -5.63
C LYS A 157 -9.13 -8.76 -5.46
N GLN A 158 -9.79 -9.72 -4.86
CA GLN A 158 -9.28 -11.07 -4.70
C GLN A 158 -9.15 -11.76 -6.07
N PRO A 159 -8.04 -12.49 -6.32
CA PRO A 159 -7.90 -13.28 -7.52
C PRO A 159 -8.96 -14.39 -7.51
N LYS A 160 -9.48 -14.71 -8.70
CA LYS A 160 -10.58 -15.67 -8.97
C LYS A 160 -11.98 -15.18 -8.58
N SER A 161 -12.18 -14.68 -7.35
CA SER A 161 -13.53 -14.30 -6.91
C SER A 161 -13.95 -12.88 -7.31
N GLY A 162 -12.98 -11.98 -7.54
CA GLY A 162 -13.25 -10.57 -7.85
C GLY A 162 -13.86 -9.78 -6.68
N LYS A 163 -14.05 -10.41 -5.52
CA LYS A 163 -14.59 -9.76 -4.32
C LYS A 163 -13.53 -8.89 -3.64
N GLY A 164 -13.96 -7.90 -2.85
CA GLY A 164 -13.06 -7.12 -2.00
C GLY A 164 -12.56 -7.91 -0.79
N PHE A 165 -11.89 -7.21 0.14
CA PHE A 165 -11.27 -7.81 1.32
C PHE A 165 -12.06 -7.53 2.62
N GLU A 166 -13.22 -6.90 2.55
CA GLU A 166 -14.03 -6.48 3.70
C GLU A 166 -14.34 -7.67 4.63
N ASP A 167 -14.82 -8.77 4.06
CA ASP A 167 -15.22 -9.98 4.78
C ASP A 167 -14.09 -11.02 4.93
N VAL A 168 -12.90 -10.73 4.40
CA VAL A 168 -11.78 -11.68 4.46
C VAL A 168 -11.20 -11.73 5.87
N GLU A 169 -11.04 -12.93 6.42
CA GLU A 169 -10.44 -13.11 7.74
C GLU A 169 -8.96 -12.73 7.76
N LEU A 170 -8.50 -12.15 8.87
CA LEU A 170 -7.10 -11.77 9.06
C LEU A 170 -6.15 -12.96 8.89
N LYS A 171 -6.54 -14.17 9.30
CA LYS A 171 -5.71 -15.38 9.16
C LYS A 171 -5.31 -15.65 7.70
N GLU A 172 -6.20 -15.37 6.75
CA GLU A 172 -5.92 -15.59 5.33
C GLU A 172 -4.95 -14.56 4.77
N ILE A 173 -5.03 -13.32 5.23
CA ILE A 173 -4.12 -12.24 4.86
C ILE A 173 -2.74 -12.52 5.47
N SER A 174 -2.71 -12.92 6.75
CA SER A 174 -1.49 -13.32 7.46
C SER A 174 -0.80 -14.50 6.79
N SER A 175 -1.54 -15.53 6.36
CA SER A 175 -0.98 -16.67 5.61
C SER A 175 -0.28 -16.24 4.32
N ARG A 176 -0.88 -15.29 3.58
CA ARG A 176 -0.28 -14.73 2.36
C ARG A 176 0.92 -13.83 2.66
N ALA A 177 0.89 -13.02 3.71
CA ALA A 177 2.04 -12.25 4.15
C ALA A 177 3.21 -13.16 4.60
N ASN A 178 2.93 -14.28 5.27
CA ASN A 178 3.93 -15.29 5.62
C ASN A 178 4.54 -16.01 4.40
N TYR A 179 3.83 -16.07 3.26
CA TYR A 179 4.46 -16.48 2.01
C TYR A 179 5.56 -15.51 1.57
N LEU A 180 5.36 -14.20 1.72
CA LEU A 180 6.38 -13.19 1.43
C LEU A 180 7.56 -13.24 2.41
N VAL A 181 7.32 -13.62 3.66
CA VAL A 181 8.38 -13.89 4.64
C VAL A 181 9.26 -15.04 4.19
N ARG A 182 8.66 -16.18 3.78
CA ARG A 182 9.40 -17.34 3.23
C ARG A 182 10.16 -17.03 1.94
N LYS A 183 9.83 -15.93 1.26
CA LYS A 183 10.54 -15.45 0.06
C LYS A 183 11.60 -14.41 0.36
N ASN A 184 11.90 -14.14 1.64
CA ASN A 184 12.86 -13.13 2.10
C ASN A 184 12.53 -11.72 1.58
N ILE A 185 11.25 -11.43 1.34
CA ILE A 185 10.76 -10.10 0.96
C ILE A 185 10.34 -9.32 2.21
N LEU A 186 9.84 -10.05 3.20
CA LEU A 186 9.45 -9.54 4.51
C LEU A 186 10.17 -10.30 5.61
N THR A 187 10.26 -9.70 6.79
CA THR A 187 10.51 -10.38 8.05
C THR A 187 9.27 -10.31 8.93
N SER A 188 9.14 -11.22 9.90
CA SER A 188 8.07 -11.21 10.89
C SER A 188 8.69 -11.07 12.28
N PRO A 189 8.83 -9.84 12.80
CA PRO A 189 9.40 -9.63 14.13
C PRO A 189 8.52 -10.22 15.23
N GLU A 190 7.20 -10.23 15.02
CA GLU A 190 6.20 -10.77 15.95
C GLU A 190 5.05 -11.41 15.17
N PRO A 191 4.29 -12.35 15.77
CA PRO A 191 3.14 -12.97 15.11
C PRO A 191 2.15 -11.95 14.57
N GLY A 192 1.94 -11.96 13.25
CA GLY A 192 1.00 -11.05 12.59
C GLY A 192 1.53 -9.64 12.33
N ALA A 193 2.76 -9.34 12.72
CA ALA A 193 3.51 -8.14 12.36
C ALA A 193 4.55 -8.48 11.28
N PHE A 194 4.71 -7.56 10.33
CA PHE A 194 5.60 -7.74 9.19
C PHE A 194 6.44 -6.49 8.95
N ARG A 195 7.67 -6.68 8.50
CA ARG A 195 8.59 -5.62 8.11
C ARG A 195 9.16 -5.90 6.72
N SER A 196 9.25 -4.87 5.89
CA SER A 196 9.92 -4.95 4.59
C SER A 196 11.41 -5.20 4.76
N VAL A 197 11.99 -6.07 3.95
CA VAL A 197 13.46 -6.22 3.85
C VAL A 197 14.07 -5.07 3.05
N PHE A 198 13.31 -4.51 2.11
CA PHE A 198 13.78 -3.47 1.17
C PHE A 198 13.45 -2.06 1.63
N GLY A 199 14.20 -1.08 1.12
CA GLY A 199 13.93 0.35 1.31
C GLY A 199 14.43 0.98 2.61
N TRP A 200 15.26 0.29 3.39
CA TRP A 200 15.92 0.89 4.56
C TRP A 200 17.26 1.50 4.14
N CYS A 201 17.52 2.75 4.55
CA CYS A 201 18.75 3.49 4.27
C CYS A 201 19.32 4.08 5.55
N ASP A 202 20.63 4.01 5.74
CA ASP A 202 21.30 4.61 6.90
C ASP A 202 21.25 6.14 6.84
N ILE A 203 20.98 6.75 7.99
CA ILE A 203 21.12 8.20 8.21
C ILE A 203 22.61 8.44 8.47
N ASN A 204 23.32 8.94 7.45
CA ASN A 204 24.67 9.49 7.61
C ASN A 204 24.64 10.86 8.27
#